data_AF-A0A1W1ECW9-F1
#
_entry.id   AF-A0A1W1ECW9-F1
#
_cell.length_a   1.000
_cell.length_b   1.000
_cell.length_c   1.000
_cell.angle_alpha   90.00
_cell.angle_beta   90.00
_cell.angle_gamma   90.00
#
_symmetry.space_group_name_H-M   'P 1'
#
loop_
_entity.id
_entity.type
_entity.pdbx_description
1 polymer ?
#
loop_
_entity_poly.entity_id
_entity_poly.type
_entity_poly.pdbx_seq_one_letter_code
_entity_poly.pdbx_strand_id
1 'polypeptide(L)'
;MLVLNNNLALCANELDKLSILGTKITGKDIDRLVYSTAPLATEQLLIDLFNKKPITDTITKLLEIGEDEASLLRSTQYFVNQIFLFHAYIKLNGHVDSAAILGYKLPKQIEEQKAQLALRVKSASLLKIFEHLLESELAIKKAPATQKEVLLYSMLIKLQGYL
;
A
#
# COMPACT_ATOMS: atom_id res chain seq x y z
N MET A 1 -14.08 -1.91 -15.17
CA MET A 1 -13.61 -3.32 -15.05
C MET A 1 -12.27 -3.41 -14.33
N LEU A 2 -11.27 -2.59 -14.70
CA LEU A 2 -9.98 -2.50 -14.00
C LEU A 2 -10.08 -2.04 -12.53
N VAL A 3 -10.96 -1.07 -12.23
CA VAL A 3 -11.22 -0.56 -10.86
C VAL A 3 -11.58 -1.67 -9.86
N LEU A 4 -12.25 -2.73 -10.33
CA LEU A 4 -12.65 -3.89 -9.52
C LEU A 4 -11.80 -5.13 -9.85
N ASN A 5 -10.63 -4.93 -10.44
CA ASN A 5 -9.67 -5.98 -10.77
C ASN A 5 -10.28 -7.17 -11.53
N ASN A 6 -11.16 -6.88 -12.50
CA ASN A 6 -11.89 -7.89 -13.30
C ASN A 6 -12.67 -8.92 -12.47
N ASN A 7 -12.99 -8.63 -11.21
CA ASN A 7 -13.75 -9.51 -10.34
C ASN A 7 -15.26 -9.37 -10.65
N LEU A 8 -15.80 -10.34 -11.39
CA LEU A 8 -17.21 -10.39 -11.78
C LEU A 8 -18.19 -10.33 -10.60
N ALA A 9 -17.84 -10.95 -9.46
CA ALA A 9 -18.69 -10.93 -8.28
C ALA A 9 -18.73 -9.53 -7.65
N LEU A 10 -17.59 -8.83 -7.59
CA LEU A 10 -17.57 -7.43 -7.14
C LEU A 10 -18.30 -6.51 -8.12
N CYS A 11 -18.14 -6.72 -9.44
CA CYS A 11 -18.89 -5.99 -10.45
C CYS A 11 -20.41 -6.17 -10.27
N ALA A 12 -20.87 -7.40 -10.01
CA ALA A 12 -22.28 -7.69 -9.76
C ALA A 12 -22.79 -6.95 -8.51
N ASN A 13 -22.05 -7.03 -7.40
CA ASN A 13 -22.42 -6.34 -6.16
C ASN A 13 -22.49 -4.82 -6.34
N GLU A 14 -21.56 -4.23 -7.10
CA GLU A 14 -21.55 -2.80 -7.38
C GLU A 14 -22.72 -2.39 -8.31
N LEU A 15 -23.09 -3.22 -9.28
CA LEU A 15 -24.28 -3.01 -10.12
C LEU A 15 -25.57 -3.09 -9.29
N ASP A 16 -25.67 -4.07 -8.38
CA ASP A 16 -26.80 -4.20 -7.46
C ASP A 16 -26.91 -2.94 -6.59
N LYS A 17 -25.80 -2.46 -6.03
CA LYS A 17 -25.75 -1.21 -5.27
C LYS A 17 -26.20 0.00 -6.08
N LEU A 18 -25.72 0.14 -7.32
CA LEU A 18 -26.10 1.24 -8.19
C LEU A 18 -27.59 1.18 -8.56
N SER A 19 -28.16 -0.02 -8.74
CA SER A 19 -29.58 -0.19 -9.08
C SER A 19 -30.53 0.40 -8.03
N ILE A 20 -30.11 0.48 -6.77
CA ILE A 20 -30.88 1.04 -5.65
C ILE A 20 -31.13 2.55 -5.83
N LEU A 21 -30.28 3.26 -6.59
CA LEU A 21 -30.42 4.71 -6.78
C LEU A 21 -31.72 5.12 -7.48
N GLY A 22 -32.35 4.21 -8.23
CA GLY A 22 -33.63 4.45 -8.92
C GLY A 22 -33.56 5.53 -10.01
N THR A 23 -32.35 5.94 -10.41
CA THR A 23 -32.11 6.96 -11.44
C THR A 23 -31.28 6.38 -12.58
N LYS A 24 -31.22 7.11 -13.71
CA LYS A 24 -30.34 6.74 -14.82
C LYS A 24 -28.88 6.88 -14.37
N ILE A 25 -28.18 5.75 -14.27
CA ILE A 25 -26.76 5.70 -13.91
C ILE A 25 -25.91 6.36 -14.99
N THR A 26 -25.07 7.30 -14.58
CA THR A 26 -24.09 7.97 -15.44
C THR A 26 -22.66 7.62 -15.03
N GLY A 27 -21.68 7.96 -15.86
CA GLY A 27 -20.26 7.79 -15.51
C GLY A 27 -19.88 8.50 -14.20
N LYS A 28 -20.49 9.67 -13.91
CA LYS A 28 -20.26 10.40 -12.66
C LYS A 28 -20.73 9.64 -11.42
N ASP A 29 -21.80 8.86 -11.54
CA ASP A 29 -22.31 8.04 -10.43
C ASP A 29 -21.37 6.87 -10.17
N ILE A 30 -20.81 6.27 -11.22
CA ILE A 30 -19.79 5.23 -11.11
C ILE A 30 -18.54 5.79 -10.43
N ASP A 31 -17.99 6.90 -10.92
CA ASP A 31 -16.78 7.52 -10.35
C ASP A 31 -16.95 7.90 -8.87
N ARG A 32 -18.16 8.29 -8.48
CA ARG A 32 -18.46 8.70 -7.10
C ARG A 32 -18.71 7.52 -6.16
N LEU A 33 -19.32 6.45 -6.64
CA LEU A 33 -19.89 5.41 -5.79
C LEU A 33 -19.17 4.06 -5.88
N VAL A 34 -18.40 3.81 -6.94
CA VAL A 34 -17.65 2.56 -7.11
C VAL A 34 -16.21 2.77 -6.63
N TYR A 35 -15.86 2.12 -5.52
CA TYR A 35 -14.54 2.25 -4.93
C TYR A 35 -13.54 1.29 -5.57
N SER A 36 -12.32 1.77 -5.83
CA SER A 36 -11.23 0.95 -6.36
C SER A 36 -10.75 -0.10 -5.37
N THR A 37 -10.40 -1.28 -5.86
CA THR A 37 -9.71 -2.31 -5.06
C THR A 37 -8.22 -2.03 -4.89
N ALA A 38 -7.69 -1.00 -5.57
CA ALA A 38 -6.27 -0.67 -5.55
C ALA A 38 -5.70 -0.40 -4.14
N PRO A 39 -6.37 0.31 -3.21
CA PRO A 39 -5.84 0.50 -1.86
C PRO A 39 -5.59 -0.82 -1.11
N LEU A 40 -6.48 -1.80 -1.25
CA LEU A 40 -6.33 -3.13 -0.64
C LEU A 40 -5.19 -3.91 -1.30
N ALA A 41 -5.08 -3.84 -2.62
CA ALA A 41 -3.99 -4.48 -3.35
C ALA A 41 -2.62 -3.84 -3.04
N THR A 42 -2.57 -2.52 -2.84
CA THR A 42 -1.37 -1.80 -2.39
C THR A 42 -0.99 -2.19 -0.97
N GLU A 43 -1.93 -2.29 -0.03
CA GLU A 43 -1.61 -2.78 1.32
C GLU A 43 -1.09 -4.22 1.27
N GLN A 44 -1.70 -5.09 0.47
CA GLN A 44 -1.25 -6.47 0.28
C GLN A 44 0.17 -6.53 -0.32
N LEU A 45 0.47 -5.71 -1.34
CA LEU A 45 1.81 -5.56 -1.91
C LEU A 45 2.85 -5.26 -0.82
N LEU A 46 2.55 -4.29 0.06
CA LEU A 46 3.48 -3.83 1.09
C LEU A 46 3.67 -4.88 2.20
N ILE A 47 2.60 -5.61 2.55
CA ILE A 47 2.68 -6.76 3.45
C ILE A 47 3.56 -7.86 2.84
N ASP A 48 3.37 -8.19 1.57
CA ASP A 48 4.12 -9.23 0.88
C ASP A 48 5.59 -8.83 0.68
N LEU A 49 5.85 -7.56 0.40
CA LEU A 49 7.19 -6.96 0.38
C LEU A 49 7.91 -7.21 1.71
N PHE A 50 7.28 -6.87 2.84
CA PHE A 50 7.84 -7.07 4.19
C PHE A 50 7.97 -8.54 4.59
N ASN A 51 7.21 -9.44 3.97
CA ASN A 51 7.33 -10.88 4.13
C ASN A 51 8.32 -11.52 3.14
N LYS A 52 9.04 -10.73 2.34
CA LYS A 52 9.99 -11.22 1.32
C LYS A 52 9.36 -12.15 0.28
N LYS A 53 8.07 -11.98 0.01
CA LYS A 53 7.39 -12.73 -1.05
C LYS A 53 7.67 -12.11 -2.43
N PRO A 54 7.49 -12.85 -3.53
CA PRO A 54 7.52 -12.27 -4.87
C PRO A 54 6.45 -11.17 -5.00
N ILE A 55 6.85 -9.99 -5.48
CA ILE A 55 5.99 -8.79 -5.54
C ILE A 55 5.80 -8.24 -6.97
N THR A 56 6.57 -8.73 -7.94
CA THR A 56 6.60 -8.20 -9.31
C THR A 56 5.23 -8.22 -9.96
N ASP A 57 4.51 -9.35 -9.88
CA ASP A 57 3.20 -9.51 -10.49
C ASP A 57 2.16 -8.57 -9.88
N THR A 58 2.27 -8.30 -8.57
CA THR A 58 1.37 -7.38 -7.87
C THR A 58 1.65 -5.93 -8.26
N ILE A 59 2.93 -5.55 -8.44
CA ILE A 59 3.30 -4.23 -8.96
C ILE A 59 2.73 -4.04 -10.36
N THR A 60 2.94 -5.01 -11.27
CA THR A 60 2.43 -4.95 -12.65
C THR A 60 0.92 -4.78 -12.67
N LYS A 61 0.18 -5.57 -11.88
CA LYS A 61 -1.28 -5.46 -11.78
C LYS A 61 -1.73 -4.09 -11.28
N LEU A 62 -1.07 -3.52 -10.28
CA LEU A 62 -1.43 -2.20 -9.75
C LEU A 62 -1.23 -1.10 -10.80
N LEU A 63 -0.13 -1.15 -11.55
CA LEU A 63 0.14 -0.22 -12.65
C LEU A 63 -0.87 -0.39 -13.79
N GLU A 64 -1.24 -1.62 -14.14
CA GLU A 64 -2.29 -1.91 -15.14
C GLU A 64 -3.67 -1.38 -14.72
N ILE A 65 -3.98 -1.40 -13.42
CA ILE A 65 -5.22 -0.84 -12.85
C ILE A 65 -5.20 0.70 -12.86
N GLY A 66 -4.05 1.31 -13.10
CA GLY A 66 -3.87 2.75 -13.26
C GLY A 66 -3.35 3.46 -12.02
N GLU A 67 -2.79 2.74 -11.03
CA GLU A 67 -2.05 3.38 -9.95
C GLU A 67 -0.77 4.01 -10.51
N ASP A 68 -0.52 5.27 -10.14
CA ASP A 68 0.69 5.97 -10.55
C ASP A 68 1.88 5.61 -9.63
N GLU A 69 3.11 5.70 -10.16
CA GLU A 69 4.32 5.31 -9.42
C GLU A 69 4.55 6.20 -8.19
N ALA A 70 4.12 7.45 -8.24
CA ALA A 70 4.24 8.35 -7.10
C ALA A 70 3.22 7.99 -6.00
N SER A 71 2.04 7.48 -6.33
CA SER A 71 1.06 6.91 -5.40
C SER A 71 1.64 5.71 -4.66
N LEU A 72 2.26 4.78 -5.40
CA LEU A 72 2.89 3.58 -4.82
C LEU A 72 4.09 3.94 -3.95
N LEU A 73 4.93 4.90 -4.38
CA LEU A 73 6.01 5.45 -3.55
C LEU A 73 5.48 6.03 -2.24
N ARG A 74 4.48 6.93 -2.29
CA ARG A 74 3.89 7.55 -1.09
C ARG A 74 3.26 6.51 -0.16
N SER A 75 2.57 5.53 -0.72
CA SER A 75 1.97 4.43 0.03
C SER A 75 3.04 3.60 0.74
N THR A 76 4.16 3.34 0.06
CA THR A 76 5.32 2.64 0.64
C THR A 76 5.93 3.44 1.80
N GLN A 77 6.15 4.75 1.60
CA GLN A 77 6.68 5.63 2.64
C GLN A 77 5.75 5.69 3.87
N TYR A 78 4.44 5.83 3.65
CA TYR A 78 3.45 5.83 4.72
C TYR A 78 3.45 4.51 5.50
N PHE A 79 3.46 3.37 4.80
CA PHE A 79 3.50 2.05 5.43
C PHE A 79 4.78 1.85 6.24
N VAL A 80 5.94 2.19 5.69
CA VAL A 80 7.24 2.08 6.40
C VAL A 80 7.24 2.98 7.65
N ASN A 81 6.67 4.18 7.56
CA ASN A 81 6.51 5.06 8.71
C ASN A 81 5.61 4.43 9.79
N GLN A 82 4.47 3.85 9.41
CA GLN A 82 3.64 3.10 10.36
C GLN A 82 4.44 1.96 11.02
N ILE A 83 5.15 1.15 10.25
CA ILE A 83 5.97 0.06 10.79
C ILE A 83 7.02 0.59 11.78
N PHE A 84 7.66 1.71 11.49
CA PHE A 84 8.57 2.37 12.41
C PHE A 84 7.88 2.81 13.70
N LEU A 85 6.71 3.44 13.62
CA LEU A 85 5.96 3.88 14.81
C LEU A 85 5.54 2.67 15.69
N PHE A 86 5.07 1.58 15.07
CA PHE A 86 4.80 0.33 15.79
C PHE A 86 6.07 -0.22 16.45
N HIS A 87 7.18 -0.26 15.71
CA HIS A 87 8.46 -0.76 16.23
C HIS A 87 8.94 0.06 17.44
N ALA A 88 8.90 1.38 17.33
CA ALA A 88 9.31 2.30 18.39
C ALA A 88 8.41 2.16 19.63
N TYR A 89 7.09 2.16 19.44
CA TYR A 89 6.15 2.06 20.55
C TYR A 89 6.29 0.73 21.29
N ILE A 90 6.38 -0.40 20.57
CA ILE A 90 6.54 -1.73 21.19
C ILE A 90 7.86 -1.80 21.96
N LYS A 91 8.95 -1.22 21.44
CA LYS A 91 10.24 -1.17 22.15
C LYS A 91 10.20 -0.34 23.43
N LEU A 92 9.42 0.73 23.46
CA LEU A 92 9.35 1.63 24.62
C LEU A 92 8.35 1.15 25.69
N ASN A 93 7.25 0.51 25.29
CA ASN A 93 6.14 0.17 26.20
C ASN A 93 5.98 -1.34 26.45
N GLY A 94 6.60 -2.20 25.64
CA GLY A 94 6.51 -3.66 25.76
C GLY A 94 5.21 -4.28 25.27
N HIS A 95 4.25 -3.48 24.80
CA HIS A 95 3.00 -3.94 24.17
C HIS A 95 2.67 -3.11 22.93
N VAL A 96 1.70 -3.58 22.13
CA VAL A 96 1.15 -2.82 21.00
C VAL A 96 -0.12 -2.09 21.43
N ASP A 97 -0.31 -0.86 20.95
CA ASP A 97 -1.60 -0.19 20.97
C ASP A 97 -1.73 0.79 19.79
N SER A 98 -2.50 0.42 18.78
CA SER A 98 -2.69 1.24 17.59
C SER A 98 -3.36 2.57 17.90
N ALA A 99 -4.17 2.68 18.96
CA ALA A 99 -4.81 3.93 19.33
C ALA A 99 -3.77 4.96 19.78
N ALA A 100 -2.79 4.54 20.59
CA ALA A 100 -1.67 5.38 20.98
C ALA A 100 -0.70 5.66 19.82
N ILE A 101 -0.53 4.71 18.88
CA ILE A 101 0.42 4.82 17.78
C ILE A 101 -0.12 5.68 16.62
N LEU A 102 -1.37 5.47 16.22
CA LEU A 102 -1.99 6.05 15.03
C LEU A 102 -3.10 7.07 15.34
N GLY A 103 -3.52 7.19 16.60
CA GLY A 103 -4.65 8.04 17.02
C GLY A 103 -6.02 7.39 16.88
N TYR A 104 -6.10 6.12 16.44
CA TYR A 104 -7.35 5.36 16.33
C TYR A 104 -7.11 3.85 16.48
N LYS A 105 -8.15 3.12 16.89
CA LYS A 105 -8.05 1.67 17.09
C LYS A 105 -8.24 0.92 15.78
N LEU A 106 -7.27 0.08 15.43
CA LEU A 106 -7.34 -0.82 14.29
C LEU A 106 -8.12 -2.08 14.65
N PRO A 107 -8.70 -2.79 13.67
CA PRO A 107 -9.15 -4.16 13.86
C PRO A 107 -8.01 -5.02 14.41
N LYS A 108 -8.31 -5.87 15.40
CA LYS A 108 -7.31 -6.67 16.14
C LYS A 108 -6.38 -7.45 15.21
N GLN A 109 -6.91 -8.08 14.17
CA GLN A 109 -6.13 -8.85 13.19
C GLN A 109 -5.10 -7.98 12.44
N ILE A 110 -5.47 -6.75 12.09
CA ILE A 110 -4.58 -5.81 11.38
C ILE A 110 -3.53 -5.25 12.34
N GLU A 111 -3.93 -4.93 13.57
CA GLU A 111 -3.02 -4.49 14.63
C GLU A 111 -1.92 -5.54 14.90
N GLU A 112 -2.33 -6.79 15.09
CA GLU A 112 -1.40 -7.91 15.31
C GLU A 112 -0.48 -8.14 14.10
N GLN A 113 -1.02 -8.06 12.87
CA GLN A 113 -0.21 -8.19 11.66
C GLN A 113 0.86 -7.10 11.56
N LYS A 114 0.50 -5.81 11.76
CA LYS A 114 1.46 -4.70 11.70
C LYS A 114 2.49 -4.80 12.83
N ALA A 115 2.07 -5.21 14.03
CA ALA A 115 2.99 -5.46 15.15
C ALA A 115 4.00 -6.56 14.82
N GLN A 116 3.55 -7.67 14.24
CA GLN A 116 4.43 -8.78 13.83
C GLN A 116 5.44 -8.34 12.77
N LEU A 117 5.02 -7.57 11.77
CA LEU A 117 5.93 -7.01 10.77
C LEU A 117 6.96 -6.08 11.43
N ALA A 118 6.53 -5.19 12.32
CA ALA A 118 7.41 -4.24 13.01
C ALA A 118 8.45 -4.91 13.92
N LEU A 119 8.08 -6.01 14.58
CA LEU A 119 9.00 -6.79 15.41
C LEU A 119 10.09 -7.52 14.61
N ARG A 120 9.83 -7.85 13.35
CA ARG A 120 10.81 -8.55 12.50
C ARG A 120 11.90 -7.63 11.96
N VAL A 121 11.62 -6.34 11.80
CA VAL A 121 12.56 -5.39 11.20
C VAL A 121 13.47 -4.78 12.26
N LYS A 122 14.79 -4.81 12.01
CA LYS A 122 15.79 -4.19 12.88
C LYS A 122 15.80 -2.67 12.72
N SER A 123 16.09 -1.94 13.79
CA SER A 123 16.16 -0.46 13.75
C SER A 123 17.19 0.06 12.74
N ALA A 124 18.35 -0.61 12.61
CA ALA A 124 19.35 -0.28 11.61
C ALA A 124 18.87 -0.54 10.16
N SER A 125 18.01 -1.53 9.94
CA SER A 125 17.38 -1.77 8.63
C SER A 125 16.37 -0.68 8.32
N LEU A 126 15.56 -0.23 9.29
CA LEU A 126 14.59 0.85 9.09
C LEU A 126 15.26 2.14 8.62
N LEU A 127 16.42 2.52 9.21
CA LEU A 127 17.18 3.69 8.76
C LEU A 127 17.58 3.58 7.28
N LYS A 128 18.17 2.44 6.88
CA LYS A 128 18.56 2.19 5.49
C LYS A 128 17.36 2.23 4.54
N ILE A 129 16.21 1.70 4.97
CA ILE A 129 14.97 1.75 4.20
C ILE A 129 14.54 3.20 4.00
N PHE A 130 14.53 4.03 5.04
CA PHE A 130 14.17 5.45 4.91
C PHE A 130 15.13 6.21 3.99
N GLU A 131 16.44 6.02 4.13
CA GLU A 131 17.45 6.64 3.26
C GLU A 131 17.21 6.26 1.79
N HIS A 132 17.04 4.96 1.50
CA HIS A 132 16.78 4.47 0.16
C HIS A 132 15.45 4.98 -0.41
N LEU A 133 14.40 5.12 0.40
CA LEU A 133 13.12 5.70 -0.02
C LEU A 133 13.25 7.19 -0.37
N LEU A 134 14.03 7.96 0.40
CA LEU A 134 14.27 9.37 0.13
C LEU A 134 15.08 9.56 -1.16
N GLU A 135 16.13 8.75 -1.36
CA GLU A 135 16.91 8.74 -2.61
C GLU A 135 16.04 8.37 -3.81
N SER A 136 15.20 7.34 -3.66
CA SER A 136 14.28 6.88 -4.72
C SER A 136 13.23 7.93 -5.05
N GLU A 137 12.70 8.64 -4.06
CA GLU A 137 11.77 9.74 -4.26
C GLU A 137 12.40 10.87 -5.09
N LEU A 138 13.63 11.27 -4.74
CA LEU A 138 14.37 12.28 -5.48
C LEU A 138 14.63 11.85 -6.93
N ALA A 139 14.98 10.59 -7.15
CA ALA A 139 15.19 10.04 -8.48
C ALA A 139 13.90 10.04 -9.31
N ILE A 140 12.79 9.53 -8.77
CA ILE A 140 11.48 9.46 -9.44
C ILE A 140 10.96 10.86 -9.78
N LYS A 141 11.12 11.84 -8.88
CA LYS A 141 10.69 13.24 -9.12
C LYS A 141 11.47 13.92 -10.25
N LYS A 142 12.74 13.58 -10.44
CA LYS A 142 13.61 14.17 -11.47
C LYS A 142 13.56 13.42 -12.81
N ALA A 143 13.11 12.17 -12.80
CA ALA A 143 13.12 11.31 -13.96
C ALA A 143 12.00 11.64 -14.97
N PRO A 144 12.26 11.43 -16.28
CA PRO A 144 11.21 11.45 -17.29
C PRO A 144 10.21 10.31 -17.06
N ALA A 145 8.98 10.48 -17.56
CA ALA A 145 7.88 9.51 -17.35
C ALA A 145 8.27 8.08 -17.77
N THR A 146 9.05 7.92 -18.85
CA THR A 146 9.49 6.63 -19.38
C THR A 146 10.41 5.84 -18.45
N GLN A 147 10.95 6.45 -17.38
CA GLN A 147 11.87 5.80 -16.44
C GLN A 147 11.25 5.56 -15.06
N LYS A 148 10.09 6.15 -14.76
CA LYS A 148 9.50 6.12 -13.41
C LYS A 148 9.11 4.72 -12.98
N GLU A 149 8.51 3.95 -13.87
CA GLU A 149 8.17 2.54 -13.63
C GLU A 149 9.41 1.73 -13.24
N VAL A 150 10.49 1.78 -14.03
CA VAL A 150 11.73 1.04 -13.75
C VAL A 150 12.34 1.45 -12.40
N LEU A 151 12.28 2.74 -12.05
CA LEU A 151 12.73 3.25 -10.76
C LEU A 151 11.86 2.73 -9.61
N LEU A 152 10.55 2.61 -9.80
CA LEU A 152 9.64 2.02 -8.81
C LEU A 152 9.98 0.55 -8.54
N TYR A 153 10.14 -0.26 -9.58
CA TYR A 153 10.54 -1.67 -9.42
C TYR A 153 11.88 -1.77 -8.69
N SER A 154 12.87 -0.99 -9.12
CA SER A 154 14.21 -0.97 -8.52
C SER A 154 14.15 -0.56 -7.05
N MET A 155 13.33 0.43 -6.72
CA MET A 155 13.10 0.89 -5.35
C MET A 155 12.53 -0.24 -4.49
N LEU A 156 11.44 -0.90 -4.91
CA LEU A 156 10.76 -1.93 -4.14
C LEU A 156 11.61 -3.19 -3.97
N ILE A 157 12.30 -3.63 -5.03
CA ILE A 157 13.20 -4.81 -4.99
C ILE A 157 14.36 -4.55 -4.04
N LYS A 158 15.00 -3.37 -4.13
CA LYS A 158 16.13 -3.02 -3.25
C LYS A 158 15.68 -2.84 -1.80
N LEU A 159 14.47 -2.30 -1.56
CA LEU A 159 13.86 -2.25 -0.23
C LEU A 159 13.73 -3.64 0.39
N GLN A 160 13.26 -4.62 -0.39
CA GLN A 160 13.15 -6.01 0.05
C GLN A 160 14.49 -6.61 0.51
N GLY A 161 15.61 -6.17 -0.07
CA GLY A 161 16.96 -6.58 0.33
C GLY A 161 17.42 -6.05 1.70
N TYR A 162 16.77 -5.02 2.25
CA TYR A 162 17.09 -4.49 3.59
C TYR A 162 16.30 -5.16 4.73
N LEU A 163 15.18 -5.78 4.39
CA LEU A 163 14.34 -6.58 5.29
C LEU A 163 15.02 -7.92 5.60
#